data_AF-A0A9P8PHV5-F1
#
_entry.id   AF-A0A9P8PHV5-F1
#
_cell.length_a   1.000
_cell.length_b   1.000
_cell.length_c   1.000
_cell.angle_alpha   90.00
_cell.angle_beta   90.00
_cell.angle_gamma   90.00
#
_symmetry.space_group_name_H-M   'P 1'
#
loop_
_entity.id
_entity.type
_entity.pdbx_description
1 polymer ?
#
loop_
_entity_poly.entity_id
_entity_poly.type
_entity_poly.pdbx_seq_one_letter_code
_entity_poly.pdbx_strand_id
1 'polypeptide(L)'
;MASFVEQTALNREKLLKDVSPEVLQLVEKYEGLFSVSSEKLKDITTHFVSELHKGLSKTGGSIPMIPGWVMEYPTGQETGDYLAIDLGGTNLRVVLVHLLGNSKFETVQDKFALPDTIRTAKADDLWGFIADSLKDFVQKHYPEKPAKPLPLGFTFSYPASQDAINEGVLQRWTKGYDIAGVEGHDVVPMLQKALAEREVPIEVVSLINDTTGTLVASAYSDTETQMGLIFGTGCNGAYYEYVKNIPKLEGRLPADIDQEGLMAINCEYGAFDNEHVILPRTKYDVQVDAESPRPGQQSFEKMISGYYLGELIRLVLLELHDAGSFFKGQDVTKLRQPFIFDTSAPAISEKDTTADFAEIKALVKDSLDIETTLDERKFIRRLSELIGTRAARLSVCGIAALAKKRGLEKCHCAADGSVYNRYPGFKERAAQALRDIFDWDCEPKDYPIVIVPAEDGSGAGAAIIAALTEKRLAAAASAQLSDLLLQRQDSSSDTRTGLDVLTADLNHHIEASLALNFIVCVGRAAVQANTRGACSHSGRRYRVSTSARSTLNRFFLLDTLIDSEIENTVSDVPTRMHTTDNEHDRPTIFRPPHDSLHFLSLAVSLD
;
A
#
# COMPACT_ATOMS: atom_id res chain seq x y z
N MET A 1 -34.11 1.62 7.70
CA MET A 1 -33.79 0.46 6.83
C MET A 1 -33.45 -0.67 7.77
N ALA A 2 -34.00 -1.87 7.58
CA ALA A 2 -33.67 -3.01 8.44
C ALA A 2 -32.14 -3.21 8.44
N SER A 3 -31.55 -3.49 9.60
CA SER A 3 -30.10 -3.71 9.70
C SER A 3 -29.66 -4.86 8.75
N PHE A 4 -28.41 -4.89 8.30
CA PHE A 4 -27.91 -6.00 7.48
C PHE A 4 -28.09 -7.37 8.18
N VAL A 5 -28.10 -7.36 9.52
CA VAL A 5 -28.44 -8.52 10.37
C VAL A 5 -29.91 -8.94 10.21
N GLU A 6 -30.85 -7.99 10.14
CA GLU A 6 -32.26 -8.28 9.86
C GLU A 6 -32.47 -8.74 8.39
N GLN A 7 -31.69 -8.22 7.43
CA GLN A 7 -31.72 -8.72 6.05
C GLN A 7 -31.18 -10.16 5.95
N THR A 8 -30.15 -10.52 6.71
CA THR A 8 -29.62 -11.89 6.76
C THR A 8 -30.52 -12.86 7.52
N ALA A 9 -31.22 -12.41 8.56
CA ALA A 9 -32.25 -13.20 9.25
C ALA A 9 -33.49 -13.46 8.36
N LEU A 10 -33.98 -12.44 7.63
CA LEU A 10 -35.01 -12.63 6.60
C LEU A 10 -34.54 -13.56 5.47
N ASN A 11 -33.24 -13.63 5.20
CA ASN A 11 -32.67 -14.50 4.17
C ASN A 11 -32.57 -15.95 4.64
N ARG A 12 -32.30 -16.22 5.92
CA ARG A 12 -32.19 -17.59 6.46
C ARG A 12 -33.51 -18.37 6.32
N GLU A 13 -34.61 -17.82 6.82
CA GLU A 13 -35.92 -18.51 6.78
C GLU A 13 -36.35 -18.79 5.33
N LYS A 14 -36.10 -17.83 4.43
CA LYS A 14 -36.40 -17.99 3.01
C LYS A 14 -35.49 -19.02 2.33
N LEU A 15 -34.19 -18.99 2.62
CA LEU A 15 -33.18 -19.91 2.08
C LEU A 15 -33.48 -21.36 2.50
N LEU A 16 -33.80 -21.55 3.78
CA LEU A 16 -33.99 -22.87 4.38
C LEU A 16 -35.43 -23.37 4.31
N LYS A 17 -36.32 -22.64 3.63
CA LYS A 17 -37.69 -23.07 3.40
C LYS A 17 -37.70 -24.42 2.67
N ASP A 18 -38.54 -25.34 3.13
CA ASP A 18 -38.75 -26.67 2.54
C ASP A 18 -37.49 -27.56 2.49
N VAL A 19 -36.45 -27.25 3.28
CA VAL A 19 -35.27 -28.10 3.46
C VAL A 19 -35.61 -29.29 4.36
N SER A 20 -35.08 -30.47 4.05
CA SER A 20 -35.27 -31.67 4.87
C SER A 20 -34.81 -31.49 6.32
N PRO A 21 -35.46 -32.13 7.30
CA PRO A 21 -35.06 -32.08 8.71
C PRO A 21 -33.60 -32.48 8.95
N GLU A 22 -33.10 -33.46 8.19
CA GLU A 22 -31.72 -33.92 8.27
C GLU A 22 -30.73 -32.82 7.88
N VAL A 23 -31.00 -32.09 6.79
CA VAL A 23 -30.13 -31.00 6.33
C VAL A 23 -30.27 -29.78 7.24
N LEU A 24 -31.45 -29.50 7.79
CA LEU A 24 -31.63 -28.43 8.79
C LEU A 24 -30.78 -28.66 10.04
N GLN A 25 -30.72 -29.90 10.56
CA GLN A 25 -29.86 -30.24 11.70
C GLN A 25 -28.37 -30.03 11.37
N LEU A 26 -27.95 -30.35 10.14
CA LEU A 26 -26.59 -30.08 9.68
C LEU A 26 -26.34 -28.56 9.63
N VAL A 27 -27.28 -27.77 9.09
CA VAL A 27 -27.16 -26.31 9.09
C VAL A 27 -26.97 -25.78 10.51
N GLU A 28 -27.82 -26.18 11.46
CA GLU A 28 -27.73 -25.73 12.86
C GLU A 28 -26.39 -26.12 13.51
N LYS A 29 -25.89 -27.33 13.23
CA LYS A 29 -24.56 -27.76 13.67
C LYS A 29 -23.46 -26.83 13.17
N TYR A 30 -23.46 -26.49 11.89
CA TYR A 30 -22.41 -25.63 11.31
C TYR A 30 -22.60 -24.14 11.62
N GLU A 31 -23.83 -23.69 11.86
CA GLU A 31 -24.11 -22.37 12.46
C GLU A 31 -23.41 -22.27 13.81
N GLY A 32 -23.58 -23.27 14.68
CA GLY A 32 -22.89 -23.32 15.98
C GLY A 32 -21.36 -23.37 15.90
N LEU A 33 -20.79 -23.96 14.84
CA LEU A 33 -19.33 -24.09 14.67
C LEU A 33 -18.67 -22.83 14.09
N PHE A 34 -19.32 -22.16 13.13
CA PHE A 34 -18.71 -21.05 12.39
C PHE A 34 -19.16 -19.66 12.85
N SER A 35 -20.26 -19.54 13.61
CA SER A 35 -20.68 -18.26 14.18
C SER A 35 -19.70 -17.76 15.25
N VAL A 36 -19.37 -16.47 15.20
CA VAL A 36 -18.51 -15.79 16.18
C VAL A 36 -19.30 -14.69 16.86
N SER A 37 -19.56 -14.82 18.17
CA SER A 37 -20.34 -13.83 18.92
C SER A 37 -19.58 -12.52 19.09
N SER A 38 -20.31 -11.44 19.39
CA SER A 38 -19.71 -10.11 19.65
C SER A 38 -18.78 -10.14 20.86
N GLU A 39 -19.12 -10.89 21.90
CA GLU A 39 -18.27 -11.12 23.08
C GLU A 39 -16.97 -11.81 22.68
N LYS A 40 -17.06 -12.85 21.86
CA LYS A 40 -15.86 -13.55 21.37
C LYS A 40 -14.95 -12.63 20.56
N LEU A 41 -15.51 -11.72 19.76
CA LEU A 41 -14.72 -10.72 19.03
C LEU A 41 -14.02 -9.74 19.99
N LYS A 42 -14.67 -9.34 21.08
CA LYS A 42 -14.06 -8.47 22.11
C LYS A 42 -12.92 -9.19 22.84
N ASP A 43 -13.08 -10.47 23.16
CA ASP A 43 -12.04 -11.29 23.78
C ASP A 43 -10.82 -11.46 22.86
N ILE A 44 -11.06 -11.80 21.58
CA ILE A 44 -10.01 -11.91 20.57
C ILE A 44 -9.30 -10.57 20.42
N THR A 45 -10.03 -9.47 20.27
CA THR A 45 -9.46 -8.12 20.15
C THR A 45 -8.56 -7.78 21.35
N THR A 46 -8.98 -8.12 22.57
CA THR A 46 -8.21 -7.87 23.79
C THR A 46 -6.91 -8.68 23.81
N HIS A 47 -6.96 -9.95 23.43
CA HIS A 47 -5.77 -10.78 23.31
C HIS A 47 -4.83 -10.29 22.18
N PHE A 48 -5.41 -9.84 21.07
CA PHE A 48 -4.68 -9.28 19.93
C PHE A 48 -3.89 -8.03 20.35
N VAL A 49 -4.49 -7.11 21.13
CA VAL A 49 -3.77 -5.94 21.70
C VAL A 49 -2.54 -6.39 22.49
N SER A 50 -2.66 -7.41 23.34
CA SER A 50 -1.53 -7.97 24.10
C SER A 50 -0.43 -8.50 23.18
N GLU A 51 -0.77 -9.28 22.15
CA GLU A 51 0.22 -9.84 21.23
C GLU A 51 0.89 -8.77 20.36
N LEU A 52 0.20 -7.67 20.02
CA LEU A 52 0.81 -6.50 19.36
C LEU A 52 1.85 -5.82 20.26
N HIS A 53 1.55 -5.63 21.55
CA HIS A 53 2.53 -5.10 22.50
C HIS A 53 3.72 -6.05 22.68
N LYS A 54 3.47 -7.36 22.76
CA LYS A 54 4.50 -8.39 22.86
C LYS A 54 5.42 -8.42 21.63
N GLY A 55 4.88 -8.25 20.42
CA GLY A 55 5.67 -8.17 19.18
C GLY A 55 6.60 -6.94 19.11
N LEU A 56 6.28 -5.85 19.80
CA LEU A 56 7.13 -4.66 19.92
C LEU A 56 8.13 -4.75 21.09
N SER A 57 7.93 -5.67 22.02
CA SER A 57 8.81 -5.88 23.17
C SER A 57 10.17 -6.46 22.77
N LYS A 58 11.16 -6.36 23.67
CA LYS A 58 12.51 -6.92 23.46
C LYS A 58 12.52 -8.44 23.29
N THR A 59 11.59 -9.16 23.91
CA THR A 59 11.48 -10.62 23.78
C THR A 59 10.78 -11.04 22.49
N GLY A 60 10.02 -10.14 21.86
CA GLY A 60 9.18 -10.45 20.71
C GLY A 60 7.99 -11.35 21.06
N GLY A 61 7.23 -11.70 20.02
CA GLY A 61 6.08 -12.60 20.07
C GLY A 61 5.80 -13.21 18.69
N SER A 62 4.68 -13.92 18.57
CA SER A 62 4.28 -14.53 17.29
C SER A 62 3.94 -13.50 16.22
N ILE A 63 3.43 -12.32 16.60
CA ILE A 63 3.28 -11.18 15.69
C ILE A 63 4.62 -10.45 15.55
N PRO A 64 5.21 -10.37 14.33
CA PRO A 64 6.53 -9.77 14.13
C PRO A 64 6.66 -8.27 14.45
N MET A 65 5.64 -7.45 14.15
CA MET A 65 5.62 -5.99 14.39
C MET A 65 6.86 -5.26 13.85
N ILE A 66 7.18 -5.45 12.58
CA ILE A 66 8.43 -5.03 11.94
C ILE A 66 8.45 -3.50 11.75
N PRO A 67 9.46 -2.79 12.28
CA PRO A 67 9.67 -1.37 11.98
C PRO A 67 9.95 -1.17 10.48
N GLY A 68 9.14 -0.34 9.83
CA GLY A 68 9.21 -0.07 8.40
C GLY A 68 10.00 1.19 8.04
N TRP A 69 10.64 1.85 9.02
CA TRP A 69 11.52 3.02 8.83
C TRP A 69 10.93 4.25 8.11
N VAL A 70 9.61 4.32 7.99
CA VAL A 70 8.89 5.54 7.60
C VAL A 70 8.48 6.28 8.86
N MET A 71 9.00 7.49 9.07
CA MET A 71 8.90 8.20 10.36
C MET A 71 7.94 9.38 10.35
N GLU A 72 7.32 9.67 9.22
CA GLU A 72 6.39 10.78 9.07
C GLU A 72 5.23 10.38 8.15
N TYR A 73 4.06 10.95 8.42
CA TYR A 73 2.96 10.89 7.46
C TYR A 73 3.31 11.74 6.23
N PRO A 74 2.88 11.31 5.03
CA PRO A 74 2.91 12.19 3.88
C PRO A 74 2.04 13.43 4.13
N THR A 75 2.49 14.56 3.62
CA THR A 75 1.80 15.85 3.76
C THR A 75 0.81 16.12 2.65
N GLY A 76 0.88 15.35 1.56
CA GLY A 76 0.18 15.64 0.31
C GLY A 76 0.89 16.71 -0.52
N GLN A 77 2.03 17.24 -0.07
CA GLN A 77 2.77 18.31 -0.77
C GLN A 77 4.06 17.83 -1.40
N GLU A 78 4.33 16.53 -1.30
CA GLU A 78 5.45 15.89 -1.97
C GLU A 78 5.32 16.08 -3.50
N THR A 79 6.45 16.37 -4.15
CA THR A 79 6.52 16.55 -5.60
C THR A 79 7.73 15.83 -6.17
N GLY A 80 7.69 15.55 -7.47
CA GLY A 80 8.81 14.94 -8.21
C GLY A 80 8.47 13.59 -8.83
N ASP A 81 9.45 13.03 -9.51
CA ASP A 81 9.33 11.79 -10.27
C ASP A 81 10.01 10.66 -9.53
N TYR A 82 9.27 9.60 -9.23
CA TYR A 82 9.75 8.47 -8.45
C TYR A 82 9.39 7.16 -9.14
N LEU A 83 10.30 6.20 -9.10
CA LEU A 83 10.05 4.86 -9.57
C LEU A 83 9.57 3.98 -8.41
N ALA A 84 8.71 3.02 -8.74
CA ALA A 84 8.34 1.93 -7.87
C ALA A 84 8.41 0.62 -8.63
N ILE A 85 8.85 -0.44 -7.94
CA ILE A 85 8.75 -1.81 -8.46
C ILE A 85 8.03 -2.71 -7.46
N ASP A 86 7.28 -3.66 -8.01
CA ASP A 86 6.59 -4.69 -7.26
C ASP A 86 6.91 -6.06 -7.88
N LEU A 87 7.68 -6.85 -7.14
CA LEU A 87 8.07 -8.20 -7.55
C LEU A 87 6.98 -9.20 -7.16
N GLY A 88 6.01 -9.35 -8.06
CA GLY A 88 4.92 -10.32 -7.92
C GLY A 88 5.33 -11.76 -8.21
N GLY A 89 4.35 -12.67 -8.14
CA GLY A 89 4.55 -14.08 -8.48
C GLY A 89 4.68 -14.34 -9.99
N THR A 90 3.93 -13.62 -10.82
CA THR A 90 3.84 -13.87 -12.28
C THR A 90 4.43 -12.73 -13.12
N ASN A 91 4.42 -11.51 -12.61
CA ASN A 91 4.94 -10.34 -13.30
C ASN A 91 5.74 -9.49 -12.32
N LEU A 92 6.79 -8.86 -12.84
CA LEU A 92 7.37 -7.65 -12.26
C LEU A 92 6.54 -6.46 -12.76
N ARG A 93 6.06 -5.62 -11.85
CA ARG A 93 5.42 -4.35 -12.20
C ARG A 93 6.40 -3.22 -11.96
N VAL A 94 6.55 -2.34 -12.94
CA VAL A 94 7.35 -1.10 -12.85
C VAL A 94 6.41 0.08 -13.02
N VAL A 95 6.50 1.06 -12.12
CA VAL A 95 5.63 2.24 -12.09
C VAL A 95 6.50 3.49 -12.01
N LEU A 96 6.25 4.47 -12.88
CA LEU A 96 6.67 5.85 -12.73
C LEU A 96 5.52 6.63 -12.10
N VAL A 97 5.80 7.30 -10.99
CA VAL A 97 4.83 8.10 -10.26
C VAL A 97 5.28 9.55 -10.29
N HIS A 98 4.45 10.41 -10.85
CA HIS A 98 4.63 11.86 -10.88
C HIS A 98 3.84 12.45 -9.71
N LEU A 99 4.51 12.85 -8.63
CA LEU A 99 3.87 13.53 -7.50
C LEU A 99 3.68 15.00 -7.86
N LEU A 100 2.42 15.46 -7.84
CA LEU A 100 2.02 16.80 -8.27
C LEU A 100 1.79 17.76 -7.08
N GLY A 101 1.95 17.28 -5.85
CA GLY A 101 1.49 17.95 -4.64
C GLY A 101 -0.04 18.03 -4.56
N ASN A 102 -0.53 18.72 -3.53
CA ASN A 102 -1.95 18.80 -3.18
C ASN A 102 -2.70 17.45 -3.21
N SER A 103 -2.07 16.39 -2.68
CA SER A 103 -2.61 15.03 -2.61
C SER A 103 -2.96 14.44 -3.98
N LYS A 104 -2.22 14.84 -5.04
CA LYS A 104 -2.39 14.32 -6.40
C LYS A 104 -1.12 13.68 -6.92
N PHE A 105 -1.29 12.66 -7.75
CA PHE A 105 -0.23 12.01 -8.50
C PHE A 105 -0.75 11.44 -9.82
N GLU A 106 0.14 11.27 -10.79
CA GLU A 106 -0.11 10.54 -12.03
C GLU A 106 0.80 9.31 -12.09
N THR A 107 0.34 8.26 -12.77
CA THR A 107 1.13 7.02 -12.89
C THR A 107 1.21 6.54 -14.33
N VAL A 108 2.40 6.04 -14.68
CA VAL A 108 2.64 5.26 -15.90
C VAL A 108 3.23 3.92 -15.46
N GLN A 109 2.73 2.80 -15.97
CA GLN A 109 3.20 1.48 -15.55
C GLN A 109 3.32 0.51 -16.72
N ASP A 110 4.30 -0.39 -16.63
CA ASP A 110 4.42 -1.57 -17.48
C ASP A 110 4.51 -2.83 -16.60
N LYS A 111 4.12 -3.97 -17.18
CA LYS A 111 4.26 -5.29 -16.57
C LYS A 111 5.20 -6.13 -17.41
N PHE A 112 6.21 -6.70 -16.75
CA PHE A 112 7.19 -7.58 -17.35
C PHE A 112 6.92 -8.99 -16.86
N ALA A 113 6.55 -9.87 -17.78
CA ALA A 113 6.28 -11.28 -17.47
C ALA A 113 7.56 -11.94 -16.94
N LEU A 114 7.45 -12.59 -15.79
CA LEU A 114 8.57 -13.32 -15.20
C LEU A 114 8.83 -14.59 -16.04
N PRO A 115 10.08 -14.88 -16.43
CA PRO A 115 10.41 -16.15 -17.07
C PRO A 115 10.00 -17.32 -16.17
N ASP A 116 9.45 -18.39 -16.74
CA ASP A 116 8.96 -19.55 -15.96
C ASP A 116 10.02 -20.15 -15.04
N THR A 117 11.29 -20.06 -15.43
CA THR A 117 12.44 -20.58 -14.68
C THR A 117 12.97 -19.64 -13.60
N ILE A 118 12.55 -18.37 -13.56
CA ILE A 118 13.18 -17.33 -12.72
C ILE A 118 13.11 -17.65 -11.24
N ARG A 119 12.04 -18.32 -10.80
CA ARG A 119 11.79 -18.64 -9.39
C ARG A 119 12.78 -19.64 -8.80
N THR A 120 13.52 -20.35 -9.64
CA THR A 120 14.55 -21.33 -9.26
C THR A 120 15.89 -21.05 -9.96
N ALA A 121 16.02 -19.86 -10.55
CA ALA A 121 17.22 -19.44 -11.25
C ALA A 121 18.33 -19.04 -10.27
N LYS A 122 19.44 -18.52 -10.79
CA LYS A 122 20.50 -17.93 -9.94
C LYS A 122 20.08 -16.52 -9.51
N ALA A 123 20.64 -16.06 -8.39
CA ALA A 123 20.41 -14.69 -7.90
C ALA A 123 20.72 -13.63 -8.98
N ASP A 124 21.86 -13.75 -9.68
CA ASP A 124 22.25 -12.82 -10.75
C ASP A 124 21.24 -12.79 -11.91
N ASP A 125 20.56 -13.90 -12.20
CA ASP A 125 19.54 -13.97 -13.25
C ASP A 125 18.28 -13.17 -12.85
N LEU A 126 17.86 -13.28 -11.58
CA LEU A 126 16.74 -12.50 -11.03
C LEU A 126 17.04 -11.00 -11.06
N TRP A 127 18.16 -10.59 -10.46
CA TRP A 127 18.51 -9.17 -10.38
C TRP A 127 18.82 -8.58 -11.75
N GLY A 128 19.42 -9.37 -12.63
CA GLY A 128 19.64 -9.02 -14.02
C GLY A 128 18.33 -8.76 -14.77
N PHE A 129 17.36 -9.68 -14.67
CA PHE A 129 16.04 -9.51 -15.26
C PHE A 129 15.32 -8.24 -14.79
N ILE A 130 15.36 -7.96 -13.47
CA ILE A 130 14.74 -6.75 -12.91
C ILE A 130 15.42 -5.49 -13.45
N ALA A 131 16.75 -5.47 -13.50
CA ALA A 131 17.52 -4.33 -13.99
C ALA A 131 17.34 -4.11 -15.51
N ASP A 132 17.24 -5.17 -16.32
CA ASP A 132 16.92 -5.09 -17.74
C ASP A 132 15.50 -4.53 -17.96
N SER A 133 14.53 -5.00 -17.18
CA SER A 133 13.15 -4.49 -17.22
C SER A 133 13.07 -3.00 -16.86
N LEU A 134 13.81 -2.58 -15.84
CA LEU A 134 13.92 -1.17 -15.44
C LEU A 134 14.58 -0.32 -16.52
N LYS A 135 15.61 -0.83 -17.18
CA LYS A 135 16.27 -0.15 -18.30
C LYS A 135 15.31 0.09 -19.45
N ASP A 136 14.59 -0.94 -19.88
CA ASP A 136 13.60 -0.85 -20.96
C ASP A 136 12.51 0.17 -20.61
N PHE A 137 12.02 0.15 -19.36
CA PHE A 137 11.01 1.08 -18.88
C PHE A 137 11.49 2.53 -18.88
N VAL A 138 12.68 2.80 -18.31
CA VAL A 138 13.26 4.16 -18.26
C VAL A 138 13.51 4.69 -19.67
N GLN A 139 14.05 3.87 -20.58
CA GLN A 139 14.29 4.31 -21.96
C GLN A 139 12.99 4.65 -22.71
N LYS A 140 11.91 3.94 -22.41
CA LYS A 140 10.61 4.13 -23.05
C LYS A 140 9.87 5.37 -22.54
N HIS A 141 9.85 5.58 -21.22
CA HIS A 141 9.00 6.60 -20.58
C HIS A 141 9.76 7.81 -20.05
N TYR A 142 11.09 7.73 -20.00
CA TYR A 142 11.97 8.81 -19.55
C TYR A 142 13.14 8.99 -20.54
N PRO A 143 12.86 9.40 -21.80
CA PRO A 143 13.82 9.37 -22.91
C PRO A 143 14.96 10.38 -22.76
N GLU A 144 14.73 11.46 -22.02
CA GLU A 144 15.79 12.40 -21.65
C GLU A 144 16.57 11.83 -20.47
N LYS A 145 17.91 11.75 -20.59
CA LYS A 145 18.74 11.25 -19.50
C LYS A 145 18.52 12.13 -18.26
N PRO A 146 18.09 11.56 -17.12
CA PRO A 146 17.82 12.37 -15.94
C PRO A 146 19.12 12.98 -15.42
N ALA A 147 19.05 14.21 -14.92
CA ALA A 147 20.20 14.94 -14.40
C ALA A 147 20.78 14.30 -13.13
N LYS A 148 19.96 13.54 -12.41
CA LYS A 148 20.30 12.73 -11.22
C LYS A 148 19.68 11.35 -11.36
N PRO A 149 20.20 10.31 -10.70
CA PRO A 149 19.53 9.01 -10.64
C PRO A 149 18.08 9.15 -10.16
N LEU A 150 17.15 8.43 -10.78
CA LEU A 150 15.75 8.37 -10.36
C LEU A 150 15.64 7.58 -9.05
N PRO A 151 15.06 8.14 -7.98
CA PRO A 151 14.85 7.40 -6.74
C PRO A 151 13.80 6.31 -6.95
N LEU A 152 14.11 5.10 -6.48
CA LEU A 152 13.26 3.93 -6.59
C LEU A 152 12.86 3.39 -5.22
N GLY A 153 11.56 3.19 -5.03
CA GLY A 153 10.99 2.38 -3.95
C GLY A 153 10.76 0.94 -4.39
N PHE A 154 11.37 -0.01 -3.68
CA PHE A 154 11.25 -1.43 -3.96
C PHE A 154 10.20 -2.06 -3.04
N THR A 155 9.01 -2.34 -3.57
CA THR A 155 8.05 -3.20 -2.88
C THR A 155 8.50 -4.66 -2.97
N PHE A 156 8.98 -5.18 -1.85
CA PHE A 156 9.49 -6.54 -1.72
C PHE A 156 8.61 -7.32 -0.74
N SER A 157 7.49 -7.86 -1.24
CA SER A 157 6.51 -8.60 -0.44
C SER A 157 6.95 -10.02 -0.08
N TYR A 158 8.13 -10.13 0.53
CA TYR A 158 8.68 -11.34 1.13
C TYR A 158 9.11 -11.01 2.57
N PRO A 159 9.15 -11.99 3.48
CA PRO A 159 9.63 -11.74 4.84
C PRO A 159 11.06 -11.20 4.82
N ALA A 160 11.23 -9.93 5.19
CA ALA A 160 12.53 -9.26 5.25
C ALA A 160 12.69 -8.56 6.61
N SER A 161 13.92 -8.53 7.13
CA SER A 161 14.28 -7.68 8.27
C SER A 161 15.07 -6.48 7.77
N GLN A 162 14.88 -5.32 8.40
CA GLN A 162 15.51 -4.08 7.99
C GLN A 162 15.91 -3.24 9.22
N ASP A 163 17.16 -2.76 9.23
CA ASP A 163 17.68 -1.81 10.22
C ASP A 163 17.72 -0.37 9.68
N ALA A 164 17.43 -0.21 8.38
CA ALA A 164 17.18 1.07 7.72
C ALA A 164 16.11 0.90 6.62
N ILE A 165 15.60 2.01 6.06
CA ILE A 165 14.58 1.97 5.00
C ILE A 165 15.14 1.42 3.67
N ASN A 166 16.43 1.60 3.41
CA ASN A 166 17.13 1.19 2.19
C ASN A 166 17.88 -0.14 2.34
N GLU A 167 17.43 -0.99 3.25
CA GLU A 167 17.98 -2.33 3.51
C GLU A 167 16.84 -3.34 3.57
N GLY A 168 17.08 -4.57 3.15
CA GLY A 168 16.13 -5.67 3.29
C GLY A 168 16.80 -7.01 3.26
N VAL A 169 17.12 -7.56 4.43
CA VAL A 169 17.68 -8.90 4.56
C VAL A 169 16.55 -9.92 4.43
N LEU A 170 16.50 -10.61 3.29
CA LEU A 170 15.51 -11.65 3.03
C LEU A 170 15.63 -12.74 4.09
N GLN A 171 14.57 -13.00 4.85
CA GLN A 171 14.56 -14.04 5.88
C GLN A 171 14.37 -15.43 5.26
N ARG A 172 13.42 -15.53 4.33
CA ARG A 172 13.09 -16.76 3.60
C ARG A 172 12.24 -16.46 2.39
N TRP A 173 12.41 -17.23 1.34
CA TRP A 173 11.53 -17.21 0.19
C TRP A 173 10.12 -17.74 0.53
N THR A 174 9.17 -17.25 -0.25
CA THR A 174 7.76 -17.69 -0.24
C THR A 174 7.24 -17.65 -1.67
N LYS A 175 5.95 -17.95 -1.89
CA LYS A 175 5.28 -17.79 -3.21
C LYS A 175 5.94 -18.61 -4.33
N GLY A 176 6.60 -19.72 -3.98
CA GLY A 176 7.25 -20.64 -4.93
C GLY A 176 8.63 -20.20 -5.42
N TYR A 177 9.22 -19.15 -4.85
CA TYR A 177 10.63 -18.82 -5.06
C TYR A 177 11.53 -19.76 -4.23
N ASP A 178 12.67 -20.14 -4.81
CA ASP A 178 13.73 -20.94 -4.22
C ASP A 178 15.06 -20.62 -4.93
N ILE A 179 15.56 -19.39 -4.69
CA ILE A 179 16.78 -18.89 -5.32
C ILE A 179 17.90 -18.91 -4.27
N ALA A 180 18.88 -19.77 -4.50
CA ALA A 180 20.04 -19.91 -3.63
C ALA A 180 20.86 -18.61 -3.57
N GLY A 181 21.39 -18.30 -2.38
CA GLY A 181 22.28 -17.15 -2.17
C GLY A 181 21.59 -15.80 -1.96
N VAL A 182 20.26 -15.77 -1.80
CA VAL A 182 19.51 -14.54 -1.48
C VAL A 182 19.00 -14.54 -0.03
N GLU A 183 18.51 -15.68 0.48
CA GLU A 183 18.12 -15.78 1.89
C GLU A 183 19.31 -15.47 2.81
N GLY A 184 19.07 -14.70 3.87
CA GLY A 184 20.09 -14.20 4.80
C GLY A 184 20.91 -13.02 4.27
N HIS A 185 20.64 -12.51 3.08
CA HIS A 185 21.38 -11.40 2.47
C HIS A 185 20.47 -10.19 2.20
N ASP A 186 21.08 -9.01 2.24
CA ASP A 186 20.42 -7.76 1.85
C ASP A 186 20.25 -7.71 0.32
N VAL A 187 19.00 -7.57 -0.13
CA VAL A 187 18.63 -7.56 -1.54
C VAL A 187 18.84 -6.19 -2.21
N VAL A 188 18.89 -5.10 -1.45
CA VAL A 188 19.04 -3.76 -2.00
C VAL A 188 20.39 -3.58 -2.71
N PRO A 189 21.55 -3.95 -2.10
CA PRO A 189 22.84 -3.90 -2.79
C PRO A 189 22.92 -4.83 -4.00
N MET A 190 22.21 -5.97 -3.97
CA MET A 190 22.19 -6.91 -5.11
C MET A 190 21.52 -6.28 -6.33
N LEU A 191 20.34 -5.66 -6.13
CA LEU A 191 19.65 -4.94 -7.19
C LEU A 191 20.44 -3.71 -7.65
N GLN A 192 20.98 -2.92 -6.71
CA GLN A 192 21.78 -1.73 -7.04
C GLN A 192 23.02 -2.08 -7.87
N LYS A 193 23.68 -3.20 -7.58
CA LYS A 193 24.79 -3.72 -8.38
C LYS A 193 24.35 -4.06 -9.81
N ALA A 194 23.25 -4.79 -9.97
CA ALA A 194 22.73 -5.17 -11.28
C ALA A 194 22.33 -3.96 -12.14
N LEU A 195 21.80 -2.90 -11.50
CA LEU A 195 21.50 -1.60 -12.14
C LEU A 195 22.76 -0.88 -12.60
N ALA A 196 23.80 -0.85 -11.76
CA ALA A 196 25.08 -0.22 -12.07
C ALA A 196 25.79 -0.90 -13.25
N GLU A 197 25.78 -2.24 -13.31
CA GLU A 197 26.34 -3.03 -14.43
C GLU A 197 25.67 -2.73 -15.77
N ARG A 198 24.42 -2.24 -15.75
CA ARG A 198 23.62 -1.89 -16.94
C ARG A 198 23.55 -0.39 -17.23
N GLU A 199 24.24 0.42 -16.42
CA GLU A 199 24.28 1.88 -16.47
C GLU A 199 22.87 2.51 -16.38
N VAL A 200 21.97 1.90 -15.62
CA VAL A 200 20.61 2.41 -15.43
C VAL A 200 20.65 3.53 -14.38
N PRO A 201 20.18 4.76 -14.68
CA PRO A 201 20.29 5.91 -13.77
C PRO A 201 19.22 5.84 -12.68
N ILE A 202 19.33 4.84 -11.80
CA ILE A 202 18.39 4.57 -10.70
C ILE A 202 19.16 4.38 -9.40
N GLU A 203 18.61 4.94 -8.32
CA GLU A 203 19.06 4.70 -6.95
C GLU A 203 17.92 4.05 -6.15
N VAL A 204 18.18 2.87 -5.57
CA VAL A 204 17.22 2.19 -4.70
C VAL A 204 17.26 2.84 -3.32
N VAL A 205 16.30 3.72 -3.04
CA VAL A 205 16.27 4.53 -1.80
C VAL A 205 15.42 3.92 -0.70
N SER A 206 14.53 2.99 -1.02
CA SER A 206 13.69 2.32 -0.03
C SER A 206 13.33 0.90 -0.44
N LEU A 207 13.20 0.02 0.55
CA LEU A 207 12.59 -1.29 0.44
C LEU A 207 11.43 -1.37 1.43
N ILE A 208 10.25 -1.75 0.94
CA ILE A 208 9.02 -1.72 1.73
C ILE A 208 8.23 -3.02 1.60
N ASN A 209 7.35 -3.26 2.58
CA ASN A 209 6.22 -4.16 2.43
C ASN A 209 5.05 -3.43 1.73
N ASP A 210 4.28 -4.15 0.92
CA ASP A 210 3.10 -3.65 0.23
C ASP A 210 2.09 -3.00 1.17
N THR A 211 1.91 -3.56 2.37
CA THR A 211 0.96 -3.04 3.37
C THR A 211 1.41 -1.70 3.95
N THR A 212 2.73 -1.49 4.12
CA THR A 212 3.28 -0.18 4.48
C THR A 212 3.07 0.83 3.35
N GLY A 213 3.27 0.39 2.11
CA GLY A 213 2.94 1.19 0.93
C GLY A 213 1.47 1.59 0.90
N THR A 214 0.55 0.66 1.16
CA THR A 214 -0.90 0.90 1.25
C THR A 214 -1.24 1.97 2.29
N LEU A 215 -0.64 1.88 3.48
CA LEU A 215 -0.81 2.89 4.53
C LEU A 215 -0.39 4.28 4.05
N VAL A 216 0.80 4.39 3.45
CA VAL A 216 1.37 5.68 3.07
C VAL A 216 0.67 6.26 1.84
N ALA A 217 0.39 5.45 0.82
CA ALA A 217 -0.34 5.90 -0.38
C ALA A 217 -1.72 6.47 -0.01
N SER A 218 -2.48 5.75 0.82
CA SER A 218 -3.78 6.22 1.25
C SER A 218 -3.70 7.42 2.18
N ALA A 219 -2.71 7.49 3.07
CA ALA A 219 -2.51 8.68 3.91
C ALA A 219 -2.13 9.94 3.11
N TYR A 220 -1.53 9.80 1.92
CA TYR A 220 -1.23 10.92 1.03
C TYR A 220 -2.50 11.51 0.41
N SER A 221 -3.44 10.66 -0.03
CA SER A 221 -4.73 11.07 -0.59
C SER A 221 -5.77 11.46 0.48
N ASP A 222 -5.71 10.82 1.65
CA ASP A 222 -6.70 10.92 2.72
C ASP A 222 -6.03 10.99 4.10
N THR A 223 -6.02 12.20 4.68
CA THR A 223 -5.38 12.49 5.96
C THR A 223 -6.05 11.83 7.17
N GLU A 224 -7.25 11.26 7.03
CA GLU A 224 -7.91 10.49 8.09
C GLU A 224 -7.43 9.03 8.16
N THR A 225 -6.62 8.60 7.19
CA THR A 225 -6.03 7.25 7.15
C THR A 225 -5.09 7.02 8.32
N GLN A 226 -5.35 5.97 9.11
CA GLN A 226 -4.46 5.53 10.21
C GLN A 226 -3.94 4.10 10.05
N MET A 227 -4.51 3.32 9.12
CA MET A 227 -4.14 1.93 8.88
C MET A 227 -4.15 1.62 7.38
N GLY A 228 -3.16 0.85 6.92
CA GLY A 228 -3.17 0.16 5.64
C GLY A 228 -3.41 -1.33 5.87
N LEU A 229 -4.32 -1.93 5.12
CA LEU A 229 -4.80 -3.29 5.36
C LEU A 229 -4.84 -4.09 4.06
N ILE A 230 -4.44 -5.35 4.13
CA ILE A 230 -4.55 -6.29 3.02
C ILE A 230 -5.46 -7.44 3.45
N PHE A 231 -6.55 -7.66 2.71
CA PHE A 231 -7.46 -8.80 2.84
C PHE A 231 -7.63 -9.47 1.48
N GLY A 232 -6.78 -10.46 1.17
CA GLY A 232 -6.72 -11.13 -0.12
C GLY A 232 -6.34 -12.60 0.02
N THR A 233 -5.38 -13.06 -0.79
CA THR A 233 -4.78 -14.40 -0.67
C THR A 233 -4.10 -14.59 0.69
N GLY A 234 -3.50 -13.53 1.22
CA GLY A 234 -3.02 -13.43 2.59
C GLY A 234 -3.76 -12.33 3.36
N CYS A 235 -3.30 -12.05 4.57
CA CYS A 235 -3.76 -10.90 5.34
C CYS A 235 -2.62 -10.18 6.06
N ASN A 236 -2.70 -8.86 6.12
CA ASN A 236 -1.74 -8.06 6.87
C ASN A 236 -2.31 -6.68 7.20
N GLY A 237 -1.64 -5.95 8.10
CA GLY A 237 -1.92 -4.56 8.37
C GLY A 237 -0.69 -3.78 8.81
N ALA A 238 -0.68 -2.49 8.49
CA ALA A 238 0.34 -1.55 8.86
C ALA A 238 -0.28 -0.28 9.46
N TYR A 239 0.42 0.33 10.40
CA TYR A 239 0.00 1.55 11.09
C TYR A 239 1.22 2.32 11.58
N TYR A 240 1.06 3.58 12.02
CA TYR A 240 2.14 4.31 12.70
C TYR A 240 2.09 4.14 14.23
N GLU A 241 3.24 3.80 14.80
CA GLU A 241 3.48 3.72 16.24
C GLU A 241 4.39 4.86 16.71
N TYR A 242 4.31 5.24 17.99
CA TYR A 242 5.32 6.12 18.58
C TYR A 242 6.59 5.34 18.90
N VAL A 243 7.75 5.92 18.60
CA VAL A 243 9.06 5.30 18.84
C VAL A 243 9.24 4.81 20.27
N LYS A 244 8.81 5.59 21.28
CA LYS A 244 8.84 5.19 22.70
C LYS A 244 8.07 3.91 23.03
N ASN A 245 7.11 3.52 22.19
CA ASN A 245 6.31 2.31 22.34
C ASN A 245 6.92 1.09 21.63
N ILE A 246 8.19 1.17 21.18
CA ILE A 246 8.91 0.11 20.49
C ILE A 246 10.17 -0.31 21.28
N PRO A 247 10.02 -1.00 22.44
CA PRO A 247 11.15 -1.36 23.29
C PRO A 247 12.28 -2.15 22.60
N LYS A 248 11.97 -2.90 21.54
CA LYS A 248 13.00 -3.65 20.77
C LYS A 248 13.97 -2.78 19.97
N LEU A 249 13.69 -1.48 19.83
CA LEU A 249 14.58 -0.51 19.21
C LEU A 249 15.37 0.33 20.24
N GLU A 250 15.12 0.16 21.55
CA GLU A 250 15.87 0.86 22.58
C GLU A 250 17.38 0.60 22.45
N GLY A 251 18.17 1.68 22.39
CA GLY A 251 19.62 1.62 22.23
C GLY A 251 20.12 1.32 20.81
N ARG A 252 19.22 1.18 19.83
CA ARG A 252 19.54 0.94 18.41
C ARG A 252 19.27 2.13 17.50
N LEU A 253 18.57 3.15 18.00
CA LEU A 253 18.17 4.31 17.21
C LEU A 253 19.24 5.41 17.25
N PRO A 254 19.55 6.03 16.10
CA PRO A 254 20.26 7.31 16.02
C PRO A 254 19.62 8.41 16.87
N ALA A 255 20.43 9.41 17.25
CA ALA A 255 20.01 10.50 18.14
C ALA A 255 18.99 11.47 17.49
N ASP A 256 18.90 11.51 16.17
CA ASP A 256 17.94 12.32 15.41
C ASP A 256 16.52 11.72 15.35
N ILE A 257 16.33 10.50 15.87
CA ILE A 257 15.01 9.86 15.94
C ILE A 257 14.40 10.14 17.32
N ASP A 258 13.40 11.02 17.34
CA ASP A 258 12.66 11.39 18.54
C ASP A 258 11.84 10.22 19.10
N GLN A 259 11.81 10.07 20.42
CA GLN A 259 10.98 9.11 21.14
C GLN A 259 9.47 9.41 20.98
N GLU A 260 9.11 10.67 20.78
CA GLU A 260 7.75 11.09 20.40
C GLU A 260 7.49 11.02 18.89
N GLY A 261 8.53 10.70 18.11
CA GLY A 261 8.45 10.50 16.66
C GLY A 261 7.61 9.27 16.30
N LEU A 262 7.16 9.24 15.05
CA LEU A 262 6.41 8.12 14.50
C LEU A 262 7.35 7.10 13.85
N MET A 263 6.87 5.87 13.74
CA MET A 263 7.49 4.78 13.02
C MET A 263 6.37 3.92 12.43
N ALA A 264 6.33 3.79 11.11
CA ALA A 264 5.44 2.83 10.47
C ALA A 264 5.82 1.42 10.91
N ILE A 265 4.82 0.61 11.26
CA ILE A 265 4.96 -0.79 11.64
C ILE A 265 4.24 -1.63 10.61
N ASN A 266 4.95 -2.56 9.98
CA ASN A 266 4.36 -3.69 9.30
C ASN A 266 4.07 -4.79 10.34
N CYS A 267 2.81 -5.10 10.61
CA CYS A 267 2.48 -6.01 11.70
C CYS A 267 2.86 -7.46 11.39
N GLU A 268 2.69 -7.91 10.14
CA GLU A 268 2.72 -9.33 9.74
C GLU A 268 1.78 -10.18 10.64
N TYR A 269 0.60 -9.64 10.95
CA TYR A 269 -0.29 -10.21 11.97
C TYR A 269 -1.03 -11.48 11.52
N GLY A 270 -0.77 -11.99 10.32
CA GLY A 270 -1.25 -13.31 9.91
C GLY A 270 -0.81 -14.42 10.88
N ALA A 271 0.32 -14.20 11.58
CA ALA A 271 0.87 -15.08 12.62
C ALA A 271 0.22 -14.92 14.01
N PHE A 272 -0.80 -14.06 14.16
CA PHE A 272 -1.50 -13.92 15.43
C PHE A 272 -2.11 -15.28 15.87
N ASP A 273 -1.92 -15.59 17.16
CA ASP A 273 -2.45 -16.77 17.84
C ASP A 273 -1.99 -18.12 17.24
N ASN A 274 -0.72 -18.19 16.79
CA ASN A 274 -0.06 -19.47 16.48
C ASN A 274 0.00 -20.41 17.70
N GLU A 275 -0.12 -19.88 18.90
CA GLU A 275 -0.25 -20.60 20.16
C GLU A 275 -1.65 -21.24 20.35
N HIS A 276 -2.63 -20.88 19.52
CA HIS A 276 -4.00 -21.42 19.50
C HIS A 276 -4.76 -21.24 20.82
N VAL A 277 -4.67 -20.05 21.41
CA VAL A 277 -5.25 -19.73 22.71
C VAL A 277 -6.67 -19.20 22.58
N ILE A 278 -6.95 -18.35 21.57
CA ILE A 278 -8.19 -17.58 21.53
C ILE A 278 -9.02 -17.75 20.26
N LEU A 279 -8.42 -18.04 19.11
CA LEU A 279 -9.14 -18.16 17.85
C LEU A 279 -10.10 -19.37 17.88
N PRO A 280 -11.34 -19.23 17.37
CA PRO A 280 -12.35 -20.29 17.40
C PRO A 280 -12.08 -21.32 16.29
N ARG A 281 -10.94 -22.02 16.37
CA ARG A 281 -10.53 -23.02 15.40
C ARG A 281 -11.47 -24.22 15.43
N THR A 282 -12.04 -24.57 14.29
CA THR A 282 -12.77 -25.81 14.08
C THR A 282 -11.78 -26.93 13.73
N LYS A 283 -12.25 -28.19 13.73
CA LYS A 283 -11.44 -29.31 13.23
C LYS A 283 -11.00 -29.15 11.76
N TYR A 284 -11.75 -28.40 10.96
CA TYR A 284 -11.38 -28.09 9.57
C TYR A 284 -10.21 -27.12 9.51
N ASP A 285 -10.20 -26.09 10.36
CA ASP A 285 -9.05 -25.16 10.47
C ASP A 285 -7.81 -25.88 11.01
N VAL A 286 -7.99 -26.89 11.86
CA VAL A 286 -6.90 -27.76 12.35
C VAL A 286 -6.34 -28.61 11.21
N GLN A 287 -7.19 -29.21 10.39
CA GLN A 287 -6.76 -30.01 9.23
C GLN A 287 -6.05 -29.15 8.18
N VAL A 288 -6.61 -27.99 7.82
CA VAL A 288 -5.99 -27.04 6.87
C VAL A 288 -4.58 -26.66 7.33
N ASP A 289 -4.42 -26.38 8.62
CA ASP A 289 -3.11 -26.04 9.19
C ASP A 289 -2.14 -27.22 9.15
N ALA A 290 -2.57 -28.40 9.58
CA ALA A 290 -1.75 -29.61 9.60
C ALA A 290 -1.28 -30.05 8.20
N GLU A 291 -2.10 -29.86 7.17
CA GLU A 291 -1.80 -30.20 5.77
C GLU A 291 -1.12 -29.06 4.99
N SER A 292 -1.00 -27.88 5.59
CA SER A 292 -0.33 -26.75 4.95
C SER A 292 1.19 -26.93 4.88
N PRO A 293 1.91 -26.20 4.01
CA PRO A 293 3.37 -26.25 3.93
C PRO A 293 4.10 -25.86 5.23
N ARG A 294 3.43 -25.13 6.13
CA ARG A 294 3.97 -24.69 7.42
C ARG A 294 2.93 -24.86 8.52
N PRO A 295 2.77 -26.08 9.07
CA PRO A 295 1.87 -26.34 10.19
C PRO A 295 2.25 -25.51 11.42
N GLY A 296 1.25 -24.98 12.12
CA GLY A 296 1.42 -24.15 13.32
C GLY A 296 1.88 -22.70 13.05
N GLN A 297 1.88 -22.27 11.79
CA GLN A 297 2.16 -20.88 11.41
C GLN A 297 0.97 -20.25 10.69
N GLN A 298 0.90 -18.92 10.72
CA GLN A 298 -0.12 -18.13 10.02
C GLN A 298 -1.55 -18.46 10.48
N SER A 299 -1.77 -18.73 11.77
CA SER A 299 -3.05 -19.21 12.29
C SER A 299 -4.20 -18.22 12.05
N PHE A 300 -3.97 -16.92 12.24
CA PHE A 300 -4.98 -15.91 11.94
C PHE A 300 -5.28 -15.80 10.43
N GLU A 301 -4.24 -15.79 9.59
CA GLU A 301 -4.39 -15.74 8.14
C GLU A 301 -5.18 -16.93 7.60
N LYS A 302 -4.89 -18.14 8.06
CA LYS A 302 -5.60 -19.38 7.67
C LYS A 302 -7.10 -19.32 7.97
N MET A 303 -7.52 -18.51 8.94
CA MET A 303 -8.92 -18.38 9.32
C MET A 303 -9.68 -17.31 8.53
N ILE A 304 -9.00 -16.36 7.88
CA ILE A 304 -9.64 -15.18 7.26
C ILE A 304 -9.31 -14.97 5.78
N SER A 305 -8.17 -15.48 5.30
CA SER A 305 -7.72 -15.19 3.94
C SER A 305 -8.54 -15.96 2.90
N GLY A 306 -8.67 -15.38 1.71
CA GLY A 306 -9.44 -15.95 0.61
C GLY A 306 -8.95 -17.35 0.22
N TYR A 307 -7.64 -17.61 0.35
CA TYR A 307 -7.01 -18.85 -0.07
C TYR A 307 -7.60 -20.10 0.61
N TYR A 308 -8.08 -19.96 1.85
CA TYR A 308 -8.55 -21.08 2.66
C TYR A 308 -10.08 -21.21 2.72
N LEU A 309 -10.84 -20.21 2.27
CA LEU A 309 -12.31 -20.21 2.40
C LEU A 309 -12.96 -21.36 1.62
N GLY A 310 -12.50 -21.61 0.39
CA GLY A 310 -12.99 -22.73 -0.43
C GLY A 310 -12.58 -24.09 0.12
N GLU A 311 -11.39 -24.18 0.73
CA GLU A 311 -10.88 -25.41 1.32
C GLU A 311 -11.71 -25.85 2.54
N LEU A 312 -12.17 -24.90 3.36
CA LEU A 312 -13.09 -25.21 4.47
C LEU A 312 -14.42 -25.78 3.97
N ILE A 313 -14.96 -25.24 2.86
CA ILE A 313 -16.15 -25.81 2.21
C ILE A 313 -15.87 -27.24 1.76
N ARG A 314 -14.74 -27.46 1.06
CA ARG A 314 -14.35 -28.78 0.56
C ARG A 314 -14.30 -29.82 1.68
N LEU A 315 -13.65 -29.50 2.80
CA LEU A 315 -13.50 -30.42 3.93
C LEU A 315 -14.85 -30.75 4.60
N VAL A 316 -15.73 -29.77 4.75
CA VAL A 316 -17.08 -30.00 5.28
C VAL A 316 -17.88 -30.91 4.35
N LEU A 317 -17.88 -30.64 3.04
CA LEU A 317 -18.61 -31.45 2.07
C LEU A 317 -18.07 -32.88 1.99
N LEU A 318 -16.75 -33.04 2.08
CA LEU A 318 -16.11 -34.34 2.09
C LEU A 318 -16.53 -35.16 3.32
N GLU A 319 -16.54 -34.56 4.50
CA GLU A 319 -17.04 -35.22 5.72
C GLU A 319 -18.50 -35.63 5.59
N LEU A 320 -19.35 -34.76 5.06
CA LEU A 320 -20.78 -35.05 4.90
C LEU A 320 -21.02 -36.18 3.90
N HIS A 321 -20.21 -36.28 2.85
CA HIS A 321 -20.24 -37.40 1.94
C HIS A 321 -19.76 -38.70 2.58
N ASP A 322 -18.63 -38.67 3.29
CA ASP A 322 -18.08 -39.84 3.98
C ASP A 322 -19.02 -40.36 5.10
N ALA A 323 -19.84 -39.46 5.68
CA ALA A 323 -20.93 -39.80 6.60
C ALA A 323 -22.22 -40.30 5.88
N GLY A 324 -22.23 -40.36 4.55
CA GLY A 324 -23.37 -40.80 3.74
C GLY A 324 -24.54 -39.82 3.72
N SER A 325 -24.36 -38.56 4.11
CA SER A 325 -25.43 -37.55 4.11
C SER A 325 -25.53 -36.80 2.78
N PHE A 326 -24.40 -36.55 2.12
CA PHE A 326 -24.31 -35.77 0.88
C PHE A 326 -23.75 -36.62 -0.28
N PHE A 327 -24.11 -36.25 -1.51
CA PHE A 327 -23.59 -36.80 -2.77
C PHE A 327 -23.67 -38.33 -2.85
N LYS A 328 -24.80 -38.89 -2.40
CA LYS A 328 -25.01 -40.35 -2.36
C LYS A 328 -24.87 -40.96 -3.75
N GLY A 329 -23.98 -41.94 -3.89
CA GLY A 329 -23.74 -42.64 -5.15
C GLY A 329 -22.99 -41.83 -6.21
N GLN A 330 -22.43 -40.68 -5.86
CA GLN A 330 -21.59 -39.86 -6.74
C GLN A 330 -20.11 -40.22 -6.58
N ASP A 331 -19.31 -40.01 -7.63
CA ASP A 331 -17.85 -40.13 -7.54
C ASP A 331 -17.24 -38.84 -6.96
N VAL A 332 -16.70 -38.94 -5.74
CA VAL A 332 -16.08 -37.81 -5.04
C VAL A 332 -14.56 -37.75 -5.18
N THR A 333 -13.97 -38.48 -6.13
CA THR A 333 -12.50 -38.52 -6.32
C THR A 333 -11.91 -37.12 -6.47
N LYS A 334 -12.56 -36.23 -7.24
CA LYS A 334 -12.13 -34.83 -7.38
C LYS A 334 -12.28 -34.01 -6.09
N LEU A 335 -13.33 -34.24 -5.30
CA LEU A 335 -13.55 -33.54 -4.02
C LEU A 335 -12.46 -33.86 -2.99
N ARG A 336 -11.79 -35.01 -3.12
CA ARG A 336 -10.65 -35.38 -2.26
C ARG A 336 -9.37 -34.62 -2.58
N GLN A 337 -9.28 -33.94 -3.73
CA GLN A 337 -8.13 -33.11 -4.08
C GLN A 337 -8.11 -31.82 -3.23
N PRO A 338 -7.08 -31.58 -2.41
CA PRO A 338 -6.95 -30.34 -1.64
C PRO A 338 -6.98 -29.11 -2.55
N PHE A 339 -7.61 -28.03 -2.08
CA PHE A 339 -7.71 -26.74 -2.77
C PHE A 339 -8.36 -26.80 -4.16
N ILE A 340 -9.17 -27.83 -4.46
CA ILE A 340 -10.00 -27.86 -5.68
C ILE A 340 -10.99 -26.71 -5.73
N PHE A 341 -11.43 -26.22 -4.56
CA PHE A 341 -12.20 -25.00 -4.41
C PHE A 341 -11.31 -23.86 -3.94
N ASP A 342 -11.18 -22.84 -4.77
CA ASP A 342 -10.58 -21.56 -4.40
C ASP A 342 -11.64 -20.61 -3.79
N THR A 343 -11.28 -19.33 -3.60
CA THR A 343 -12.20 -18.31 -3.06
C THR A 343 -13.41 -18.03 -3.96
N SER A 344 -13.35 -18.38 -5.25
CA SER A 344 -14.48 -18.17 -6.17
C SER A 344 -15.66 -19.08 -5.82
N ALA A 345 -15.41 -20.30 -5.33
CA ALA A 345 -16.47 -21.25 -4.95
C ALA A 345 -17.44 -20.70 -3.87
N PRO A 346 -16.95 -20.23 -2.69
CA PRO A 346 -17.82 -19.53 -1.74
C PRO A 346 -18.39 -18.23 -2.33
N ALA A 347 -17.63 -17.46 -3.12
CA ALA A 347 -18.13 -16.19 -3.66
C ALA A 347 -19.24 -16.35 -4.72
N ILE A 348 -19.21 -17.41 -5.52
CA ILE A 348 -20.28 -17.77 -6.47
C ILE A 348 -21.50 -18.25 -5.69
N SER A 349 -21.29 -19.16 -4.74
CA SER A 349 -22.36 -19.64 -3.85
C SER A 349 -23.02 -18.48 -3.10
N GLU A 350 -22.20 -17.56 -2.60
CA GLU A 350 -22.37 -16.11 -2.41
C GLU A 350 -23.49 -15.35 -3.14
N LYS A 351 -23.40 -15.37 -4.46
CA LYS A 351 -24.15 -14.50 -5.35
C LYS A 351 -25.37 -15.18 -5.93
N ASP A 352 -25.42 -16.51 -5.87
CA ASP A 352 -26.50 -17.28 -6.42
C ASP A 352 -27.82 -17.03 -5.66
N THR A 353 -28.68 -16.22 -6.29
CA THR A 353 -30.03 -15.93 -5.82
C THR A 353 -31.10 -16.63 -6.67
N THR A 354 -30.70 -17.55 -7.56
CA THR A 354 -31.65 -18.29 -8.41
C THR A 354 -32.49 -19.25 -7.56
N ALA A 355 -33.72 -19.54 -8.00
CA ALA A 355 -34.65 -20.35 -7.20
C ALA A 355 -34.15 -21.79 -6.97
N ASP A 356 -33.38 -22.33 -7.91
CA ASP A 356 -32.82 -23.67 -7.86
C ASP A 356 -31.32 -23.70 -7.58
N PHE A 357 -30.67 -22.55 -7.33
CA PHE A 357 -29.23 -22.42 -7.14
C PHE A 357 -28.41 -22.98 -8.31
N ALA A 358 -28.73 -22.52 -9.52
CA ALA A 358 -28.13 -23.00 -10.77
C ALA A 358 -26.62 -22.75 -10.87
N GLU A 359 -26.09 -21.66 -10.31
CA GLU A 359 -24.65 -21.38 -10.32
C GLU A 359 -23.91 -22.32 -9.36
N ILE A 360 -24.48 -22.61 -8.19
CA ILE A 360 -23.93 -23.63 -7.28
C ILE A 360 -23.96 -25.00 -7.96
N LYS A 361 -25.05 -25.32 -8.66
CA LYS A 361 -25.16 -26.57 -9.43
C LYS A 361 -24.05 -26.67 -10.48
N ALA A 362 -23.86 -25.62 -11.28
CA ALA A 362 -22.82 -25.57 -12.31
C ALA A 362 -21.41 -25.65 -11.70
N LEU A 363 -21.13 -24.88 -10.64
CA LEU A 363 -19.86 -24.91 -9.93
C LEU A 363 -19.48 -26.33 -9.48
N VAL A 364 -20.40 -27.04 -8.83
CA VAL A 364 -20.15 -28.40 -8.34
C VAL A 364 -20.04 -29.39 -9.50
N LYS A 365 -20.86 -29.24 -10.55
CA LYS A 365 -20.81 -30.09 -11.72
C LYS A 365 -19.50 -29.92 -12.50
N ASP A 366 -19.10 -28.70 -12.78
CA ASP A 366 -17.93 -28.38 -13.61
C ASP A 366 -16.63 -28.71 -12.87
N SER A 367 -16.56 -28.41 -11.57
CA SER A 367 -15.36 -28.65 -10.76
C SER A 367 -15.21 -30.12 -10.37
N LEU A 368 -16.32 -30.80 -10.02
CA LEU A 368 -16.27 -32.12 -9.37
C LEU A 368 -16.93 -33.24 -10.16
N ASP A 369 -17.67 -32.95 -11.22
CA ASP A 369 -18.55 -33.90 -11.93
C ASP A 369 -19.61 -34.56 -11.03
N ILE A 370 -20.10 -33.82 -10.03
CA ILE A 370 -21.09 -34.29 -9.05
C ILE A 370 -22.45 -33.64 -9.35
N GLU A 371 -23.51 -34.45 -9.39
CA GLU A 371 -24.88 -33.95 -9.37
C GLU A 371 -25.33 -33.62 -7.93
N THR A 372 -26.12 -32.56 -7.78
CA THR A 372 -26.60 -32.08 -6.49
C THR A 372 -28.12 -32.03 -6.42
N THR A 373 -28.65 -32.28 -5.23
CA THR A 373 -30.04 -31.99 -4.86
C THR A 373 -30.22 -30.53 -4.46
N LEU A 374 -31.46 -30.05 -4.40
CA LEU A 374 -31.74 -28.67 -3.98
C LEU A 374 -31.32 -28.42 -2.51
N ASP A 375 -31.53 -29.39 -1.63
CA ASP A 375 -31.16 -29.28 -0.21
C ASP A 375 -29.64 -29.17 -0.03
N GLU A 376 -28.86 -29.94 -0.79
CA GLU A 376 -27.40 -29.86 -0.77
C GLU A 376 -26.91 -28.49 -1.24
N ARG A 377 -27.54 -27.90 -2.27
CA ARG A 377 -27.19 -26.55 -2.74
C ARG A 377 -27.55 -25.45 -1.76
N LYS A 378 -28.72 -25.54 -1.11
CA LYS A 378 -29.12 -24.64 -0.01
C LYS A 378 -28.16 -24.73 1.17
N PHE A 379 -27.68 -25.93 1.48
CA PHE A 379 -26.65 -26.13 2.50
C PHE A 379 -25.32 -25.50 2.09
N ILE A 380 -24.82 -25.74 0.87
CA ILE A 380 -23.57 -25.15 0.36
C ILE A 380 -23.64 -23.62 0.38
N ARG A 381 -24.77 -23.06 -0.06
CA ARG A 381 -25.09 -21.64 0.04
C ARG A 381 -24.93 -21.13 1.47
N ARG A 382 -25.60 -21.76 2.44
CA ARG A 382 -25.57 -21.35 3.85
C ARG A 382 -24.18 -21.50 4.48
N LEU A 383 -23.48 -22.60 4.18
CA LEU A 383 -22.13 -22.83 4.66
C LEU A 383 -21.16 -21.76 4.15
N SER A 384 -21.31 -21.34 2.89
CA SER A 384 -20.48 -20.27 2.30
C SER A 384 -20.69 -18.95 3.05
N GLU A 385 -21.95 -18.57 3.32
CA GLU A 385 -22.28 -17.38 4.12
C GLU A 385 -21.66 -17.42 5.52
N LEU A 386 -21.67 -18.59 6.18
CA LEU A 386 -21.09 -18.77 7.52
C LEU A 386 -19.58 -18.56 7.51
N ILE A 387 -18.87 -19.18 6.56
CA ILE A 387 -17.41 -19.07 6.42
C ILE A 387 -17.02 -17.63 6.04
N GLY A 388 -17.68 -17.01 5.07
CA GLY A 388 -17.45 -15.63 4.68
C GLY A 388 -17.73 -14.63 5.81
N THR A 389 -18.80 -14.85 6.57
CA THR A 389 -19.13 -14.03 7.75
C THR A 389 -18.11 -14.20 8.87
N ARG A 390 -17.68 -15.43 9.16
CA ARG A 390 -16.61 -15.67 10.13
C ARG A 390 -15.33 -14.95 9.73
N ALA A 391 -14.91 -15.07 8.47
CA ALA A 391 -13.71 -14.43 7.96
C ALA A 391 -13.76 -12.90 8.13
N ALA A 392 -14.86 -12.26 7.73
CA ALA A 392 -15.04 -10.81 7.89
C ALA A 392 -15.04 -10.37 9.37
N ARG A 393 -15.73 -11.12 10.24
CA ARG A 393 -15.81 -10.82 11.68
C ARG A 393 -14.45 -10.93 12.36
N LEU A 394 -13.68 -11.97 12.05
CA LEU A 394 -12.34 -12.15 12.61
C LEU A 394 -11.35 -11.12 12.04
N SER A 395 -11.45 -10.76 10.76
CA SER A 395 -10.56 -9.79 10.10
C SER A 395 -10.50 -8.45 10.85
N VAL A 396 -11.65 -7.96 11.31
CA VAL A 396 -11.73 -6.66 11.99
C VAL A 396 -11.22 -6.65 13.43
N CYS A 397 -10.92 -7.81 14.03
CA CYS A 397 -10.27 -7.86 15.33
C CYS A 397 -8.87 -7.22 15.28
N GLY A 398 -8.14 -7.36 14.17
CA GLY A 398 -6.85 -6.68 13.98
C GLY A 398 -7.02 -5.16 13.91
N ILE A 399 -8.02 -4.67 13.17
CA ILE A 399 -8.36 -3.24 13.06
C ILE A 399 -8.72 -2.67 14.44
N ALA A 400 -9.66 -3.33 15.14
CA ALA A 400 -10.11 -2.90 16.45
C ALA A 400 -8.98 -2.94 17.49
N ALA A 401 -8.07 -3.91 17.40
CA ALA A 401 -6.92 -4.01 18.29
C ALA A 401 -5.93 -2.87 18.05
N LEU A 402 -5.60 -2.55 16.79
CA LEU A 402 -4.76 -1.41 16.46
C LEU A 402 -5.38 -0.09 16.92
N ALA A 403 -6.68 0.11 16.69
CA ALA A 403 -7.40 1.30 17.13
C ALA A 403 -7.37 1.44 18.66
N LYS A 404 -7.67 0.38 19.41
CA LYS A 404 -7.61 0.36 20.88
C LYS A 404 -6.19 0.59 21.39
N LYS A 405 -5.18 -0.08 20.81
CA LYS A 405 -3.77 0.07 21.17
C LYS A 405 -3.29 1.52 21.00
N ARG A 406 -3.76 2.20 19.96
CA ARG A 406 -3.37 3.58 19.61
C ARG A 406 -4.27 4.66 20.19
N GLY A 407 -5.38 4.29 20.85
CA GLY A 407 -6.36 5.24 21.35
C GLY A 407 -7.07 6.01 20.23
N LEU A 408 -7.28 5.37 19.07
CA LEU A 408 -7.95 5.99 17.93
C LEU A 408 -9.47 5.90 18.12
N GLU A 409 -10.12 7.04 18.32
CA GLU A 409 -11.58 7.13 18.42
C GLU A 409 -12.26 7.19 17.06
N LYS A 410 -11.60 7.82 16.07
CA LYS A 410 -12.06 7.97 14.69
C LYS A 410 -10.91 7.83 13.72
N CYS A 411 -11.09 7.04 12.65
CA CYS A 411 -10.10 6.94 11.58
C CYS A 411 -10.64 6.21 10.34
N HIS A 412 -9.95 6.43 9.24
CA HIS A 412 -10.08 5.61 8.04
C HIS A 412 -9.03 4.49 8.03
N CYS A 413 -9.49 3.31 7.64
CA CYS A 413 -8.69 2.10 7.48
C CYS A 413 -8.66 1.74 6.00
N ALA A 414 -7.57 2.07 5.31
CA ALA A 414 -7.43 1.84 3.89
C ALA A 414 -7.18 0.36 3.62
N ALA A 415 -8.11 -0.30 2.94
CA ALA A 415 -8.04 -1.74 2.65
C ALA A 415 -7.94 -2.03 1.16
N ASP A 416 -7.04 -2.95 0.81
CA ASP A 416 -6.94 -3.59 -0.50
C ASP A 416 -7.01 -5.12 -0.36
N GLY A 417 -7.02 -5.83 -1.48
CA GLY A 417 -6.99 -7.28 -1.56
C GLY A 417 -8.27 -7.86 -2.16
N SER A 418 -8.14 -9.05 -2.75
CA SER A 418 -9.21 -9.70 -3.50
C SER A 418 -10.46 -9.99 -2.67
N VAL A 419 -10.31 -10.29 -1.37
CA VAL A 419 -11.45 -10.56 -0.48
C VAL A 419 -12.21 -9.26 -0.21
N TYR A 420 -11.52 -8.20 0.24
CA TYR A 420 -12.16 -6.92 0.52
C TYR A 420 -12.83 -6.30 -0.72
N ASN A 421 -12.19 -6.41 -1.89
CA ASN A 421 -12.70 -5.79 -3.11
C ASN A 421 -13.80 -6.59 -3.81
N ARG A 422 -13.81 -7.92 -3.72
CA ARG A 422 -14.65 -8.78 -4.59
C ARG A 422 -15.53 -9.78 -3.85
N TYR A 423 -15.24 -10.09 -2.58
CA TYR A 423 -16.03 -11.08 -1.85
C TYR A 423 -17.41 -10.50 -1.48
N PRO A 424 -18.52 -11.20 -1.79
CA PRO A 424 -19.87 -10.68 -1.55
C PRO A 424 -20.11 -10.32 -0.08
N GLY A 425 -20.64 -9.13 0.18
CA GLY A 425 -21.05 -8.74 1.53
C GLY A 425 -19.91 -8.51 2.54
N PHE A 426 -18.64 -8.60 2.12
CA PHE A 426 -17.50 -8.53 3.06
C PHE A 426 -17.43 -7.17 3.77
N LYS A 427 -17.63 -6.08 3.04
CA LYS A 427 -17.57 -4.70 3.57
C LYS A 427 -18.65 -4.47 4.63
N GLU A 428 -19.87 -4.91 4.34
CA GLU A 428 -21.03 -4.79 5.22
C GLU A 428 -20.84 -5.62 6.50
N ARG A 429 -20.34 -6.86 6.36
CA ARG A 429 -20.06 -7.74 7.50
C ARG A 429 -18.91 -7.20 8.37
N ALA A 430 -17.86 -6.67 7.75
CA ALA A 430 -16.75 -6.06 8.46
C ALA A 430 -17.19 -4.81 9.24
N ALA A 431 -17.96 -3.91 8.61
CA ALA A 431 -18.52 -2.74 9.27
C ALA A 431 -19.43 -3.12 10.46
N GLN A 432 -20.32 -4.09 10.27
CA GLN A 432 -21.17 -4.61 11.35
C GLN A 432 -20.34 -5.21 12.49
N ALA A 433 -19.29 -5.97 12.18
CA ALA A 433 -18.43 -6.58 13.18
C ALA A 433 -17.64 -5.53 13.99
N LEU A 434 -17.18 -4.44 13.37
CA LEU A 434 -16.59 -3.31 14.10
C LEU A 434 -17.61 -2.69 15.06
N ARG A 435 -18.84 -2.43 14.59
CA ARG A 435 -19.92 -1.93 15.44
C ARG A 435 -20.21 -2.87 16.62
N ASP A 436 -20.18 -4.17 16.40
CA ASP A 436 -20.38 -5.18 17.45
C ASP A 436 -19.22 -5.21 18.48
N ILE A 437 -17.98 -4.95 18.05
CA ILE A 437 -16.81 -4.90 18.95
C ILE A 437 -16.83 -3.65 19.82
N PHE A 438 -17.25 -2.51 19.27
CA PHE A 438 -17.24 -1.21 19.94
C PHE A 438 -18.59 -0.80 20.53
N ASP A 439 -19.63 -1.62 20.39
CA ASP A 439 -21.00 -1.37 20.88
C ASP A 439 -21.58 -0.04 20.37
N TRP A 440 -21.33 0.32 19.10
CA TRP A 440 -21.83 1.58 18.57
C TRP A 440 -23.35 1.57 18.41
N ASP A 441 -23.98 2.60 18.98
CA ASP A 441 -25.41 2.90 18.86
C ASP A 441 -25.64 4.03 17.84
N CYS A 442 -25.15 3.82 16.61
CA CYS A 442 -25.34 4.74 15.50
C CYS A 442 -25.58 3.99 14.19
N GLU A 443 -26.03 4.73 13.18
CA GLU A 443 -26.23 4.20 11.84
C GLU A 443 -24.88 3.94 11.14
N PRO A 444 -24.79 2.99 10.19
CA PRO A 444 -23.52 2.64 9.51
C PRO A 444 -22.74 3.81 8.91
N LYS A 445 -23.44 4.85 8.43
CA LYS A 445 -22.83 6.06 7.86
C LYS A 445 -22.07 6.92 8.89
N ASP A 446 -22.38 6.74 10.17
CA ASP A 446 -21.85 7.52 11.29
C ASP A 446 -20.82 6.71 12.10
N TYR A 447 -20.39 5.53 11.60
CA TYR A 447 -19.40 4.70 12.25
C TYR A 447 -18.06 5.45 12.41
N PRO A 448 -17.50 5.52 13.64
CA PRO A 448 -16.25 6.22 13.91
C PRO A 448 -15.02 5.66 13.19
N ILE A 449 -14.95 4.33 13.04
CA ILE A 449 -13.85 3.66 12.34
C ILE A 449 -14.45 3.01 11.10
N VAL A 450 -14.01 3.45 9.93
CA VAL A 450 -14.52 2.99 8.65
C VAL A 450 -13.42 2.39 7.80
N ILE A 451 -13.76 1.34 7.06
CA ILE A 451 -12.86 0.70 6.10
C ILE A 451 -13.15 1.30 4.74
N VAL A 452 -12.14 1.88 4.11
CA VAL A 452 -12.24 2.56 2.81
C VAL A 452 -11.37 1.85 1.77
N PRO A 453 -11.68 1.93 0.47
CA PRO A 453 -10.77 1.45 -0.57
C PRO A 453 -9.41 2.13 -0.45
N ALA A 454 -8.34 1.33 -0.51
CA ALA A 454 -6.99 1.85 -0.53
C ALA A 454 -6.57 2.39 -1.90
N GLU A 455 -5.51 3.19 -1.86
CA GLU A 455 -4.72 3.58 -3.04
C GLU A 455 -3.71 2.48 -3.39
N ASP A 456 -3.04 2.61 -4.53
CA ASP A 456 -2.02 1.64 -4.97
C ASP A 456 -0.80 1.62 -4.04
N GLY A 457 -0.78 0.66 -3.10
CA GLY A 457 0.27 0.54 -2.09
C GLY A 457 1.63 0.16 -2.66
N SER A 458 1.69 -0.84 -3.54
CA SER A 458 2.98 -1.34 -4.04
C SER A 458 3.57 -0.51 -5.19
N GLY A 459 2.77 0.36 -5.82
CA GLY A 459 3.20 1.37 -6.78
C GLY A 459 3.34 2.75 -6.15
N ALA A 460 2.23 3.50 -6.04
CA ALA A 460 2.22 4.87 -5.53
C ALA A 460 2.80 4.97 -4.11
N GLY A 461 2.47 4.02 -3.22
CA GLY A 461 3.01 4.00 -1.85
C GLY A 461 4.52 3.90 -1.78
N ALA A 462 5.13 3.02 -2.58
CA ALA A 462 6.58 2.90 -2.67
C ALA A 462 7.26 4.17 -3.18
N ALA A 463 6.67 4.81 -4.20
CA ALA A 463 7.15 6.10 -4.72
C ALA A 463 7.04 7.23 -3.68
N ILE A 464 5.92 7.32 -2.95
CA ILE A 464 5.74 8.33 -1.90
C ILE A 464 6.74 8.09 -0.75
N ILE A 465 6.96 6.83 -0.35
CA ILE A 465 7.98 6.51 0.66
C ILE A 465 9.39 6.86 0.17
N ALA A 466 9.70 6.65 -1.11
CA ALA A 466 10.95 7.11 -1.70
C ALA A 466 11.11 8.64 -1.58
N ALA A 467 10.06 9.42 -1.86
CA ALA A 467 10.05 10.87 -1.68
C ALA A 467 10.28 11.31 -0.23
N LEU A 468 9.60 10.68 0.73
CA LEU A 468 9.79 10.96 2.16
C LEU A 468 11.21 10.60 2.61
N THR A 469 11.77 9.53 2.06
CA THR A 469 13.14 9.08 2.37
C THR A 469 14.17 10.07 1.85
N GLU A 470 14.05 10.51 0.59
CA GLU A 470 14.96 11.48 0.00
C GLU A 470 14.96 12.80 0.79
N LYS A 471 13.77 13.28 1.18
CA LYS A 471 13.63 14.47 2.03
C LYS A 471 14.38 14.32 3.36
N ARG A 472 14.31 13.16 4.02
CA ARG A 472 15.06 12.90 5.27
C ARG A 472 16.56 12.85 5.03
N LEU A 473 17.02 12.17 3.99
CA LEU A 473 18.45 12.09 3.63
C LEU A 473 19.03 13.48 3.34
N ALA A 474 18.30 14.32 2.60
CA ALA A 474 18.68 15.70 2.32
C ALA A 474 18.75 16.56 3.60
N ALA A 475 17.78 16.41 4.50
CA ALA A 475 17.78 17.11 5.78
C ALA A 475 18.96 16.70 6.67
N ALA A 476 19.27 15.40 6.75
CA ALA A 476 20.41 14.88 7.51
C ALA A 476 21.74 15.38 6.95
N ALA A 477 21.92 15.38 5.62
CA ALA A 477 23.11 15.92 4.97
C ALA A 477 23.30 17.43 5.25
N SER A 478 22.21 18.20 5.23
CA SER A 478 22.23 19.63 5.56
C SER A 478 22.62 19.90 7.02
N ALA A 479 22.12 19.09 7.95
CA ALA A 479 22.47 19.18 9.37
C ALA A 479 23.96 18.86 9.61
N GLN A 480 24.46 17.77 9.01
CA GLN A 480 25.89 17.40 9.10
C GLN A 480 26.81 18.49 8.53
N LEU A 481 26.43 19.11 7.41
CA LEU A 481 27.18 20.22 6.84
C LEU A 481 27.16 21.45 7.77
N SER A 482 26.03 21.74 8.39
CA SER A 482 25.90 22.83 9.36
C SER A 482 26.78 22.61 10.58
N ASP A 483 26.81 21.39 11.12
CA ASP A 483 27.68 21.01 12.24
C ASP A 483 29.17 21.11 11.87
N LEU A 484 29.55 20.66 10.66
CA LEU A 484 30.92 20.81 10.15
C LEU A 484 31.33 22.28 9.99
N LEU A 485 30.41 23.14 9.56
CA LEU A 485 30.65 24.58 9.43
C LEU A 485 30.80 25.26 10.80
N LEU A 486 29.99 24.86 11.80
CA LEU A 486 30.09 25.35 13.18
C LEU A 486 31.40 24.91 13.84
N GLN A 487 31.78 23.64 13.69
CA GLN A 487 33.08 23.13 14.18
C GLN A 487 34.26 23.86 13.53
N ARG A 488 34.16 24.21 12.24
CA ARG A 488 35.18 25.02 11.56
C ARG A 488 35.24 26.45 12.10
N GLN A 489 34.11 27.08 12.44
CA GLN A 489 34.09 28.41 13.04
C GLN A 489 34.74 28.41 14.44
N ASP A 490 34.47 27.41 15.27
CA ASP A 490 35.11 27.28 16.60
C ASP A 490 36.62 26.98 16.49
N SER A 491 37.04 26.20 15.49
CA SER A 491 38.47 25.92 15.23
C SER A 491 39.23 27.09 14.58
N SER A 492 38.53 28.11 14.07
CA SER A 492 39.14 29.26 13.38
C SER A 492 39.66 30.37 14.33
N SER A 493 39.65 30.12 15.64
CA SER A 493 40.28 30.98 16.64
C SER A 493 41.81 30.83 16.71
N ASP A 494 42.40 29.84 16.02
CA ASP A 494 43.85 29.75 15.84
C ASP A 494 44.25 29.36 14.42
N THR A 495 45.19 30.13 13.87
CA THR A 495 45.89 29.96 12.58
C THR A 495 45.14 30.33 11.28
N ARG A 496 45.15 31.63 10.95
CA ARG A 496 45.20 32.10 9.56
C ARG A 496 46.54 31.67 8.96
N THR A 497 46.54 30.70 8.03
CA THR A 497 47.34 30.72 6.79
C THR A 497 47.08 29.45 5.98
N GLY A 498 46.62 29.61 4.73
CA GLY A 498 46.51 28.53 3.75
C GLY A 498 45.11 28.32 3.18
N LEU A 499 44.49 29.36 2.61
CA LEU A 499 43.23 29.22 1.87
C LEU A 499 43.29 30.09 0.62
N ASP A 500 43.51 29.46 -0.53
CA ASP A 500 43.05 29.91 -1.85
C ASP A 500 43.06 28.64 -2.72
N VAL A 501 41.91 28.30 -3.33
CA VAL A 501 41.64 27.33 -4.43
C VAL A 501 40.37 26.47 -4.23
N LEU A 502 39.75 26.37 -3.05
CA LEU A 502 38.51 25.57 -2.86
C LEU A 502 37.21 26.38 -2.64
N THR A 503 37.27 27.71 -2.67
CA THR A 503 36.15 28.60 -2.32
C THR A 503 35.32 29.11 -3.50
N ALA A 504 35.67 28.77 -4.75
CA ALA A 504 34.95 29.29 -5.93
C ALA A 504 33.68 28.47 -6.28
N ASP A 505 33.72 27.13 -6.23
CA ASP A 505 32.56 26.28 -6.56
C ASP A 505 31.52 26.19 -5.41
N LEU A 506 31.94 26.41 -4.16
CA LEU A 506 31.08 26.24 -2.99
C LEU A 506 30.12 27.43 -2.76
N ASN A 507 30.51 28.64 -3.17
CA ASN A 507 29.71 29.84 -2.96
C ASN A 507 28.47 29.90 -3.86
N HIS A 508 28.50 29.26 -5.04
CA HIS A 508 27.35 29.24 -5.95
C HIS A 508 26.18 28.39 -5.43
N HIS A 509 26.47 27.34 -4.65
CA HIS A 509 25.44 26.51 -4.00
C HIS A 509 24.83 27.17 -2.76
N ILE A 510 25.59 27.96 -2.02
CA ILE A 510 25.14 28.65 -0.81
C ILE A 510 24.16 29.79 -1.15
N GLU A 511 24.43 30.56 -2.20
CA GLU A 511 23.54 31.65 -2.63
C GLU A 511 22.20 31.13 -3.19
N ALA A 512 22.21 30.03 -3.93
CA ALA A 512 20.98 29.43 -4.47
C ALA A 512 20.06 28.89 -3.37
N SER A 513 20.61 28.23 -2.35
CA SER A 513 19.83 27.60 -1.28
C SER A 513 19.29 28.62 -0.26
N LEU A 514 20.05 29.70 0.01
CA LEU A 514 19.59 30.80 0.87
C LEU A 514 18.56 31.69 0.15
N ALA A 515 18.71 31.92 -1.16
CA ALA A 515 17.74 32.66 -1.96
C ALA A 515 16.39 31.93 -2.01
N LEU A 516 16.38 30.60 -2.18
CA LEU A 516 15.14 29.81 -2.21
C LEU A 516 14.38 29.86 -0.89
N ASN A 517 15.09 29.71 0.24
CA ASN A 517 14.49 29.78 1.58
C ASN A 517 13.97 31.18 1.90
N PHE A 518 14.66 32.24 1.46
CA PHE A 518 14.22 33.61 1.66
C PHE A 518 13.00 33.96 0.79
N ILE A 519 12.94 33.49 -0.46
CA ILE A 519 11.78 33.64 -1.36
C ILE A 519 10.55 32.91 -0.80
N VAL A 520 10.72 31.70 -0.25
CA VAL A 520 9.62 30.95 0.39
C VAL A 520 9.11 31.63 1.66
N CYS A 521 10.01 32.20 2.49
CA CYS A 521 9.62 32.95 3.69
C CYS A 521 8.91 34.27 3.34
N VAL A 522 9.37 35.01 2.34
CA VAL A 522 8.74 36.27 1.89
C VAL A 522 7.41 35.99 1.17
N GLY A 523 7.32 34.91 0.39
CA GLY A 523 6.08 34.44 -0.23
C GLY A 523 5.01 34.04 0.79
N ARG A 524 5.40 33.34 1.87
CA ARG A 524 4.49 33.01 2.99
C ARG A 524 3.97 34.26 3.71
N ALA A 525 4.82 35.27 3.91
CA ALA A 525 4.41 36.54 4.52
C ALA A 525 3.47 37.35 3.60
N ALA A 526 3.67 37.31 2.28
CA ALA A 526 2.82 37.99 1.30
C ALA A 526 1.44 37.33 1.16
N VAL A 527 1.36 35.98 1.21
CA VAL A 527 0.09 35.24 1.15
C VAL A 527 -0.72 35.35 2.44
N GLN A 528 -0.07 35.41 3.61
CA GLN A 528 -0.74 35.72 4.88
C GLN A 528 -1.21 37.18 5.00
N ALA A 529 -0.55 38.11 4.30
CA ALA A 529 -0.98 39.52 4.25
C ALA A 529 -2.20 39.71 3.31
N ASN A 530 -2.28 38.97 2.19
CA ASN A 530 -3.39 39.08 1.23
C ASN A 530 -4.68 38.38 1.67
N THR A 531 -4.61 37.40 2.58
CA THR A 531 -5.79 36.68 3.11
C THR A 531 -6.50 37.39 4.27
N ARG A 532 -5.95 38.50 4.78
CA ARG A 532 -6.58 39.35 5.83
C ARG A 532 -7.17 40.66 5.30
N GLY A 533 -7.49 40.71 4.01
CA GLY A 533 -8.09 41.86 3.33
C GLY A 533 -9.60 41.76 3.10
N ALA A 534 -10.38 41.22 4.03
CA ALA A 534 -11.84 41.27 3.96
C ALA A 534 -12.49 41.16 5.35
N CYS A 535 -12.48 42.25 6.12
CA CYS A 535 -13.56 42.58 7.07
C CYS A 535 -13.35 43.98 7.65
N SER A 536 -14.43 44.76 7.69
CA SER A 536 -14.46 46.16 8.09
C SER A 536 -14.57 46.34 9.61
N HIS A 537 -14.38 47.60 10.03
CA HIS A 537 -14.68 48.21 11.35
C HIS A 537 -13.64 48.10 12.48
N SER A 538 -12.86 49.18 12.64
CA SER A 538 -12.82 50.04 13.84
C SER A 538 -11.47 50.77 13.91
N GLY A 539 -11.52 52.10 14.06
CA GLY A 539 -10.35 52.96 13.96
C GLY A 539 -9.39 52.79 15.13
N ARG A 540 -8.10 52.58 14.82
CA ARG A 540 -6.94 52.99 15.64
C ARG A 540 -5.74 53.21 14.70
N ARG A 541 -5.13 54.40 14.78
CA ARG A 541 -3.90 54.76 14.06
C ARG A 541 -2.71 54.02 14.67
N TYR A 542 -1.94 53.30 13.87
CA TYR A 542 -0.58 52.88 14.21
C TYR A 542 0.45 53.72 13.46
N ARG A 543 1.42 54.25 14.20
CA ARG A 543 2.53 55.08 13.70
C ARG A 543 3.66 54.14 13.28
N VAL A 544 3.99 54.08 12.00
CA VAL A 544 5.15 53.32 11.49
C VAL A 544 6.42 54.17 11.72
N SER A 545 7.46 53.58 12.31
CA SER A 545 8.72 54.26 12.60
C SER A 545 9.58 54.44 11.34
N THR A 546 10.35 55.52 11.31
CA THR A 546 11.19 56.01 10.20
C THR A 546 12.40 55.12 9.83
N SER A 547 12.49 53.90 10.36
CA SER A 547 13.59 52.95 10.12
C SER A 547 13.39 52.07 8.86
N ALA A 548 12.15 51.88 8.40
CA ALA A 548 11.86 51.02 7.24
C ALA A 548 12.08 51.71 5.88
N ARG A 549 12.20 53.04 5.82
CA ARG A 549 12.37 53.80 4.56
C ARG A 549 13.83 53.87 4.06
N SER A 550 14.82 53.69 4.93
CA SER A 550 16.25 53.73 4.52
C SER A 550 16.73 52.41 3.91
N THR A 551 16.06 51.29 4.21
CA THR A 551 16.43 49.95 3.72
C THR A 551 15.90 49.70 2.31
N LEU A 552 14.72 50.23 1.97
CA LEU A 552 14.15 50.15 0.61
C LEU A 552 14.90 51.00 -0.42
N ASN A 553 15.43 52.17 -0.03
CA ASN A 553 16.18 53.03 -0.95
C ASN A 553 17.60 52.55 -1.25
N ARG A 554 18.14 51.57 -0.50
CA ARG A 554 19.40 50.89 -0.85
C ARG A 554 19.21 49.73 -1.83
N PHE A 555 18.00 49.20 -1.97
CA PHE A 555 17.71 48.11 -2.92
C PHE A 555 17.50 48.60 -4.35
N PHE A 556 16.94 49.80 -4.55
CA PHE A 556 16.79 50.40 -5.90
C PHE A 556 18.11 50.80 -6.58
N LEU A 557 19.24 50.73 -5.86
CA LEU A 557 20.58 51.02 -6.38
C LEU A 557 21.38 49.76 -6.74
N LEU A 558 20.88 48.55 -6.40
CA LEU A 558 21.53 47.28 -6.80
C LEU A 558 20.96 46.72 -8.11
N ASP A 559 19.68 46.96 -8.42
CA ASP A 559 19.09 46.52 -9.71
C ASP A 559 19.67 47.27 -10.92
N THR A 560 20.27 48.45 -10.72
CA THR A 560 20.91 49.22 -11.80
C THR A 560 22.38 48.86 -12.04
N LEU A 561 22.96 47.94 -11.27
CA LEU A 561 24.34 47.46 -11.43
C LEU A 561 24.44 46.07 -12.06
N ILE A 562 23.34 45.31 -12.12
CA ILE A 562 23.30 43.97 -12.73
C ILE A 562 23.00 44.05 -14.24
N ASP A 563 22.34 45.12 -14.70
CA ASP A 563 22.05 45.34 -16.13
C ASP A 563 23.25 45.85 -16.96
N SER A 564 24.43 46.07 -16.37
CA SER A 564 25.64 46.55 -17.10
C SER A 564 26.72 45.49 -17.37
N GLU A 565 26.53 44.23 -16.98
CA GLU A 565 27.51 43.15 -17.24
C GLU A 565 27.02 42.05 -18.20
N ILE A 566 25.84 42.21 -18.82
CA ILE A 566 25.32 41.30 -19.88
C ILE A 566 25.34 41.97 -21.28
N GLU A 567 26.19 42.96 -21.50
CA GLU A 567 26.52 43.46 -22.84
C GLU A 567 28.03 43.45 -23.07
N ASN A 568 28.62 42.26 -23.21
CA ASN A 568 29.93 42.09 -23.86
C ASN A 568 30.22 40.63 -24.23
N THR A 569 29.36 40.03 -25.06
CA THR A 569 29.80 38.99 -26.01
C THR A 569 28.80 38.90 -27.16
N VAL A 570 29.34 38.76 -28.37
CA VAL A 570 28.67 38.66 -29.69
C VAL A 570 28.61 39.97 -30.49
N SER A 571 29.75 40.29 -31.10
CA SER A 571 29.84 41.01 -32.37
C SER A 571 29.75 40.00 -33.52
N ASP A 572 28.68 40.05 -34.32
CA ASP A 572 28.69 40.04 -35.80
C ASP A 572 27.24 40.00 -36.37
N VAL A 573 26.58 41.16 -36.41
CA VAL A 573 26.14 41.95 -37.59
C VAL A 573 25.94 41.16 -38.93
N PRO A 574 24.95 41.47 -39.84
CA PRO A 574 23.74 42.31 -39.72
C PRO A 574 22.46 41.90 -40.53
N THR A 575 21.36 42.57 -40.17
CA THR A 575 20.28 43.16 -41.04
C THR A 575 19.32 42.22 -41.79
N ARG A 576 17.99 42.45 -41.85
CA ARG A 576 17.30 43.73 -42.10
C ARG A 576 15.79 43.62 -41.82
N MET A 577 15.28 44.54 -40.99
CA MET A 577 14.04 45.35 -41.02
C MET A 577 12.65 44.80 -41.47
N HIS A 578 11.66 45.33 -40.71
CA HIS A 578 10.24 45.62 -40.97
C HIS A 578 9.21 44.54 -40.53
N THR A 579 8.47 44.74 -39.41
CA THR A 579 7.17 45.47 -39.25
C THR A 579 6.10 44.92 -40.20
N THR A 580 4.86 44.57 -39.85
CA THR A 580 3.95 44.81 -38.71
C THR A 580 2.67 43.99 -39.01
N ASP A 581 1.94 43.64 -37.96
CA ASP A 581 0.47 43.54 -37.85
C ASP A 581 -0.40 42.60 -38.72
N ASN A 582 -1.26 41.91 -37.96
CA ASN A 582 -2.71 41.70 -38.13
C ASN A 582 -3.31 40.60 -39.02
N GLU A 583 -4.19 39.86 -38.33
CA GLU A 583 -5.55 39.44 -38.68
C GLU A 583 -5.85 38.35 -39.73
N HIS A 584 -6.66 37.41 -39.23
CA HIS A 584 -7.82 36.75 -39.84
C HIS A 584 -7.67 35.67 -40.95
N ASP A 585 -8.56 34.70 -40.75
CA ASP A 585 -9.21 33.80 -41.71
C ASP A 585 -8.53 32.48 -42.18
N ARG A 586 -9.23 31.39 -41.81
CA ARG A 586 -9.25 30.07 -42.47
C ARG A 586 -9.92 30.19 -43.86
N PRO A 587 -10.06 29.12 -44.68
CA PRO A 587 -9.27 27.88 -44.83
C PRO A 587 -8.84 27.64 -46.30
N THR A 588 -7.89 26.73 -46.58
CA THR A 588 -7.93 26.00 -47.86
C THR A 588 -7.27 24.62 -47.81
N ILE A 589 -8.08 23.69 -48.31
CA ILE A 589 -7.90 22.29 -48.72
C ILE A 589 -6.56 22.03 -49.44
N PHE A 590 -5.88 20.93 -49.09
CA PHE A 590 -5.10 20.14 -50.05
C PHE A 590 -5.08 18.65 -49.65
N ARG A 591 -5.52 17.78 -50.58
CA ARG A 591 -5.35 16.32 -50.57
C ARG A 591 -4.01 15.94 -51.23
N PRO A 592 -3.46 14.76 -50.90
CA PRO A 592 -2.79 13.91 -51.89
C PRO A 592 -3.41 12.50 -51.97
N PRO A 593 -3.01 11.67 -52.97
CA PRO A 593 -3.92 10.77 -53.68
C PRO A 593 -3.91 9.32 -53.19
N HIS A 594 -4.96 8.62 -53.63
CA HIS A 594 -5.16 7.18 -53.61
C HIS A 594 -4.09 6.44 -54.42
N ASP A 595 -3.69 5.26 -53.93
CA ASP A 595 -3.78 4.04 -54.75
C ASP A 595 -4.13 2.82 -53.87
N SER A 596 -4.99 2.00 -54.45
CA SER A 596 -5.85 0.98 -53.86
C SER A 596 -5.25 -0.43 -53.92
N LEU A 597 -5.57 -1.27 -52.94
CA LEU A 597 -5.77 -2.71 -53.13
C LEU A 597 -6.73 -3.27 -52.05
N HIS A 598 -7.82 -3.87 -52.52
CA HIS A 598 -8.88 -4.55 -51.78
C HIS A 598 -8.42 -5.87 -51.14
N PHE A 599 -8.97 -6.27 -49.98
CA PHE A 599 -9.94 -7.39 -49.85
C PHE A 599 -10.40 -7.65 -48.39
N LEU A 600 -11.73 -7.82 -48.24
CA LEU A 600 -12.51 -8.65 -47.29
C LEU A 600 -12.53 -8.37 -45.77
N SER A 601 -13.55 -7.59 -45.36
CA SER A 601 -14.65 -7.96 -44.45
C SER A 601 -14.54 -9.25 -43.62
N LEU A 602 -14.61 -9.11 -42.28
CA LEU A 602 -15.62 -9.78 -41.46
C LEU A 602 -15.77 -9.10 -40.09
N ALA A 603 -16.96 -8.55 -39.87
CA ALA A 603 -17.48 -8.13 -38.58
C ALA A 603 -17.96 -9.35 -37.79
N VAL A 604 -17.70 -9.39 -36.48
CA VAL A 604 -18.56 -10.11 -35.53
C VAL A 604 -18.72 -9.25 -34.28
N SER A 605 -19.98 -9.17 -33.88
CA SER A 605 -20.56 -8.37 -32.81
C SER A 605 -20.05 -8.77 -31.43
N LEU A 606 -20.01 -7.77 -30.56
CA LEU A 606 -20.07 -7.91 -29.11
C LEU A 606 -21.42 -8.55 -28.72
N ASP A 607 -21.35 -9.53 -27.83
CA ASP A 607 -22.28 -9.80 -26.73
C ASP A 607 -21.45 -9.90 -25.45
#